data_AF-A0A7J6KW07-F1
#
_entry.id   AF-A0A7J6KW07-F1
#
_cell.length_a   1.000
_cell.length_b   1.000
_cell.length_c   1.000
_cell.angle_alpha   90.00
_cell.angle_beta   90.00
_cell.angle_gamma   90.00
#
_symmetry.space_group_name_H-M   'P 1'
#
loop_
_entity.id
_entity.type
_entity.pdbx_description
1 polymer ?
#
loop_
_entity_poly.entity_id
_entity_poly.type
_entity_poly.pdbx_seq_one_letter_code
_entity_poly.pdbx_strand_id
1 'polypeptide(L)'
;MKADRKSFGEDFTEFDLHGYSCQLAQDTMIGAFSQPVHLSVQTEESKARLEQHYFTFVIGRGKHSNTKMSVDLSKAVADGLRQAGMEENRHAGKDQRGTFKIIADKDIATKVVKVYPVMDIEVAEASDVDSGEEEAVEKEVERLQNISGKELTLRGLSRCLVEIRCLAGNLSEDQRLYLGHDLGVIFKRCFQAFRNEVESAEFRCSEEDKAAAMEFLNLEANREKVLPHITGLQERIEKIEASEPRPELKKEMKTLGVKKAQLKELENVWDRSAHGRYKFSSVDAMTKHSRKMDEVKEEINQVEDKIEHLLDYIE
;
A
#
# COMPACT_ATOMS: atom_id res chain seq x y z
N MET A 1 -11.29 -32.86 -6.17
CA MET A 1 -11.78 -31.52 -5.74
C MET A 1 -10.82 -31.01 -4.69
N LYS A 2 -10.04 -29.96 -5.01
CA LYS A 2 -9.17 -29.29 -4.04
C LYS A 2 -10.06 -28.37 -3.21
N ALA A 3 -10.12 -28.58 -1.90
CA ALA A 3 -10.79 -27.67 -1.00
C ALA A 3 -10.02 -26.35 -1.00
N ASP A 4 -10.66 -25.28 -1.44
CA ASP A 4 -10.15 -23.92 -1.31
C ASP A 4 -9.85 -23.66 0.16
N ARG A 5 -8.58 -23.43 0.47
CA ARG A 5 -8.19 -22.83 1.75
C ARG A 5 -8.77 -21.43 1.74
N LYS A 6 -9.91 -21.24 2.41
CA LYS A 6 -10.33 -19.93 2.86
C LYS A 6 -9.25 -19.42 3.80
N SER A 7 -8.36 -18.56 3.30
CA SER A 7 -7.59 -17.68 4.17
C SER A 7 -8.60 -16.92 5.02
N PHE A 8 -8.47 -17.05 6.34
CA PHE A 8 -9.20 -16.18 7.25
C PHE A 8 -8.84 -14.75 6.88
N GLY A 9 -9.88 -13.94 6.66
CA GLY A 9 -9.79 -12.58 6.16
C GLY A 9 -8.83 -11.74 6.99
N GLU A 10 -8.11 -10.90 6.29
CA GLU A 10 -7.15 -9.94 6.80
C GLU A 10 -7.89 -8.81 7.54
N ASP A 11 -8.32 -9.09 8.77
CA ASP A 11 -8.71 -8.07 9.74
C ASP A 11 -7.49 -7.82 10.66
N PHE A 12 -6.97 -6.59 10.65
CA PHE A 12 -5.66 -6.19 11.20
C PHE A 12 -5.53 -6.20 12.74
N THR A 13 -6.45 -6.85 13.45
CA THR A 13 -6.51 -6.91 14.92
C THR A 13 -6.73 -8.34 15.41
N GLU A 14 -5.93 -9.27 14.89
CA GLU A 14 -5.77 -10.61 15.47
C GLU A 14 -4.70 -10.58 16.58
N PHE A 15 -5.10 -10.94 17.80
CA PHE A 15 -4.22 -11.04 18.95
C PHE A 15 -4.07 -12.50 19.37
N ASP A 16 -2.85 -13.03 19.33
CA ASP A 16 -2.60 -14.42 19.72
C ASP A 16 -2.40 -14.53 21.23
N LEU A 17 -3.37 -15.11 21.93
CA LEU A 17 -3.29 -15.45 23.36
C LEU A 17 -2.81 -16.89 23.57
N HIS A 18 -2.49 -17.62 22.50
CA HIS A 18 -1.96 -18.97 22.62
C HIS A 18 -0.63 -18.98 23.39
N GLY A 19 -0.61 -19.67 24.53
CA GLY A 19 0.55 -19.73 25.42
C GLY A 19 0.46 -18.80 26.64
N TYR A 20 -0.59 -17.97 26.73
CA TYR A 20 -0.87 -17.20 27.94
C TYR A 20 -1.30 -18.15 29.07
N SER A 21 -0.95 -17.79 30.30
CA SER A 21 -1.58 -18.41 31.47
C SER A 21 -3.05 -17.99 31.54
N CYS A 22 -3.90 -18.84 32.13
CA CYS A 22 -5.33 -18.53 32.28
C CYS A 22 -5.54 -17.21 33.04
N GLN A 23 -4.78 -16.98 34.10
CA GLN A 23 -4.85 -15.74 34.88
C GLN A 23 -4.49 -14.51 34.03
N LEU A 24 -3.37 -14.56 33.31
CA LEU A 24 -2.92 -13.45 32.48
C LEU A 24 -3.94 -13.12 31.38
N ALA A 25 -4.49 -14.15 30.72
CA ALA A 25 -5.50 -13.96 29.69
C ALA A 25 -6.79 -13.34 30.25
N GLN A 26 -7.23 -13.79 31.43
CA GLN A 26 -8.39 -13.22 32.13
C GLN A 26 -8.16 -11.74 32.48
N ASP A 27 -7.02 -11.42 33.11
CA ASP A 27 -6.69 -10.05 33.52
C ASP A 27 -6.56 -9.11 32.32
N THR A 28 -6.03 -9.62 31.20
CA THR A 28 -5.92 -8.87 29.94
C THR A 28 -7.31 -8.52 29.39
N MET A 29 -8.26 -9.46 29.38
CA MET A 29 -9.62 -9.17 28.93
C MET A 29 -10.32 -8.16 29.84
N ILE A 30 -10.12 -8.25 31.16
CA ILE A 30 -10.69 -7.30 32.12
C ILE A 30 -10.12 -5.90 31.89
N GLY A 31 -8.79 -5.78 31.84
CA GLY A 31 -8.12 -4.49 31.65
C GLY A 31 -8.48 -3.84 30.32
N ALA A 32 -8.56 -4.63 29.24
CA ALA A 32 -8.83 -4.10 27.91
C ALA A 32 -10.28 -3.65 27.68
N PHE A 33 -11.26 -4.26 28.36
CA PHE A 33 -12.68 -4.09 28.01
C PHE A 33 -13.59 -3.68 29.17
N SER A 34 -13.04 -3.44 30.37
CA SER A 34 -13.82 -2.96 31.53
C SER A 34 -14.30 -1.52 31.41
N GLN A 35 -13.79 -0.79 30.43
CA GLN A 35 -14.21 0.56 30.06
C GLN A 35 -14.48 0.62 28.56
N PRO A 36 -15.32 1.56 28.09
CA PRO A 36 -15.45 1.84 26.68
C PRO A 36 -14.08 2.10 26.04
N VAL A 37 -13.89 1.59 24.82
CA VAL A 37 -12.68 1.86 24.05
C VAL A 37 -12.82 3.28 23.49
N HIS A 38 -12.12 4.23 24.12
CA HIS A 38 -12.10 5.62 23.70
C HIS A 38 -11.14 5.80 22.52
N LEU A 39 -11.65 6.33 21.41
CA LEU A 39 -10.86 6.65 20.22
C LEU A 39 -11.24 8.03 19.70
N SER A 40 -10.25 8.83 19.33
CA SER A 40 -10.45 10.08 18.60
C SER A 40 -10.16 9.84 17.12
N VAL A 41 -11.05 10.31 16.24
CA VAL A 41 -10.92 10.18 14.78
C VAL A 41 -11.15 11.53 14.11
N GLN A 42 -10.60 11.78 12.92
CA GLN A 42 -10.70 13.10 12.28
C GLN A 42 -11.89 13.23 11.31
N THR A 43 -12.51 12.12 10.90
CA THR A 43 -13.62 12.11 9.93
C THR A 43 -14.79 11.24 10.37
N GLU A 44 -16.00 11.63 9.95
CA GLU A 44 -17.22 10.86 10.15
C GLU A 44 -17.19 9.52 9.39
N GLU A 45 -16.48 9.42 8.26
CA GLU A 45 -16.33 8.15 7.54
C GLU A 45 -15.48 7.14 8.33
N SER A 46 -14.38 7.60 8.93
CA SER A 46 -13.53 6.78 9.79
C SER A 46 -14.27 6.35 11.06
N LYS A 47 -15.09 7.25 11.63
CA LYS A 47 -16.00 6.92 12.73
C LYS A 47 -16.95 5.79 12.34
N ALA A 48 -17.68 5.93 11.23
CA ALA A 48 -18.64 4.92 10.78
C ALA A 48 -17.99 3.55 10.51
N ARG A 49 -16.74 3.51 10.06
CA ARG A 49 -15.99 2.25 9.86
C ARG A 49 -15.56 1.62 11.19
N LEU A 50 -15.04 2.42 12.13
CA LEU A 50 -14.60 1.94 13.45
C LEU A 50 -15.77 1.52 14.33
N GLU A 51 -16.93 2.15 14.17
CA GLU A 51 -18.21 1.74 14.75
C GLU A 51 -18.68 0.36 14.29
N GLN A 52 -18.06 -0.24 13.27
CA GLN A 52 -18.30 -1.62 12.82
C GLN A 52 -17.15 -2.59 13.14
N HIS A 53 -16.07 -2.10 13.77
CA HIS A 53 -14.87 -2.86 14.04
C HIS A 53 -15.04 -3.86 15.21
N TYR A 54 -14.31 -4.97 15.16
CA TYR A 54 -14.28 -6.00 16.21
C TYR A 54 -12.86 -6.56 16.36
N PHE A 55 -12.55 -7.06 17.55
CA PHE A 55 -11.24 -7.64 17.86
C PHE A 55 -11.32 -9.17 17.79
N THR A 56 -10.29 -9.81 17.24
CA THR A 56 -10.20 -11.27 17.21
C THR A 56 -9.04 -11.73 18.08
N PHE A 57 -9.30 -12.59 19.07
CA PHE A 57 -8.23 -13.20 19.87
C PHE A 57 -8.15 -14.70 19.59
N VAL A 58 -6.96 -15.19 19.28
CA VAL A 58 -6.72 -16.62 19.12
C VAL A 58 -6.42 -17.24 20.48
N ILE A 59 -7.22 -18.24 20.85
CA ILE A 59 -7.17 -18.92 22.17
C ILE A 59 -6.83 -20.41 22.05
N GLY A 60 -6.47 -20.86 20.84
CA GLY A 60 -6.02 -22.21 20.57
C GLY A 60 -5.71 -22.45 19.09
N ARG A 61 -4.57 -23.09 18.79
CA ARG A 61 -4.18 -23.49 17.44
C ARG A 61 -3.88 -24.99 17.37
N GLY A 62 -4.18 -25.61 16.22
CA GLY A 62 -3.82 -27.00 15.90
C GLY A 62 -4.69 -28.09 16.54
N LYS A 63 -4.40 -29.37 16.23
CA LYS A 63 -5.17 -30.55 16.70
C LYS A 63 -5.25 -30.70 18.23
N HIS A 64 -4.43 -29.94 18.96
CA HIS A 64 -4.40 -29.87 20.42
C HIS A 64 -5.24 -28.72 21.01
N SER A 65 -6.01 -27.98 20.22
CA SER A 65 -6.97 -26.97 20.71
C SER A 65 -8.12 -27.56 21.55
N ASN A 66 -8.21 -28.89 21.67
CA ASN A 66 -9.09 -29.61 22.59
C ASN A 66 -8.37 -30.17 23.82
N THR A 67 -7.11 -29.79 24.06
CA THR A 67 -6.42 -30.12 25.31
C THR A 67 -7.03 -29.34 26.48
N LYS A 68 -6.93 -29.89 27.69
CA LYS A 68 -7.47 -29.28 28.92
C LYS A 68 -7.03 -27.82 29.09
N MET A 69 -5.77 -27.49 28.78
CA MET A 69 -5.26 -26.12 28.82
C MET A 69 -5.97 -25.15 27.86
N SER A 70 -6.31 -25.57 26.64
CA SER A 70 -7.04 -24.69 25.71
C SER A 70 -8.51 -24.51 26.12
N VAL A 71 -9.10 -25.53 26.75
CA VAL A 71 -10.45 -25.42 27.34
C VAL A 71 -10.43 -24.45 28.53
N ASP A 72 -9.42 -24.56 29.39
CA ASP A 72 -9.23 -23.68 30.55
C ASP A 72 -8.95 -22.23 30.12
N LEU A 73 -8.14 -22.04 29.06
CA LEU A 73 -7.87 -20.71 28.49
C LEU A 73 -9.12 -20.07 27.87
N SER A 74 -9.90 -20.86 27.11
CA SER A 74 -11.19 -20.38 26.57
C SER A 74 -12.16 -19.96 27.66
N LYS A 75 -12.18 -20.69 28.78
CA LYS A 75 -13.00 -20.35 29.93
C LYS A 75 -12.50 -19.07 30.61
N ALA A 76 -11.19 -18.95 30.83
CA ALA A 76 -10.58 -17.79 31.48
C ALA A 76 -10.80 -16.49 30.68
N VAL A 77 -10.68 -16.55 29.35
CA VAL A 77 -10.98 -15.41 28.46
C VAL A 77 -12.46 -15.03 28.54
N ALA A 78 -13.37 -16.01 28.49
CA ALA A 78 -14.81 -15.75 28.62
C ALA A 78 -15.17 -15.16 30.00
N ASP A 79 -14.58 -15.68 31.07
CA ASP A 79 -14.80 -15.21 32.44
C ASP A 79 -14.27 -13.77 32.60
N GLY A 80 -13.11 -13.45 32.01
CA GLY A 80 -12.55 -12.09 32.01
C GLY A 80 -13.43 -11.10 31.24
N LEU A 81 -13.94 -11.47 30.07
CA LEU A 81 -14.87 -10.64 29.29
C LEU A 81 -16.20 -10.42 30.03
N ARG A 82 -16.75 -11.45 30.70
CA ARG A 82 -17.94 -11.29 31.54
C ARG A 82 -17.68 -10.38 32.75
N GLN A 83 -16.49 -10.46 33.36
CA GLN A 83 -16.09 -9.56 34.45
C GLN A 83 -15.87 -8.12 33.98
N ALA A 84 -15.46 -7.92 32.73
CA ALA A 84 -15.44 -6.62 32.06
C ALA A 84 -16.85 -6.07 31.75
N GLY A 85 -17.91 -6.84 32.01
CA GLY A 85 -19.29 -6.42 31.74
C GLY A 85 -19.80 -6.77 30.35
N MET A 86 -19.11 -7.65 29.61
CA MET A 86 -19.52 -8.08 28.27
C MET A 86 -20.43 -9.31 28.31
N GLU A 87 -21.34 -9.41 27.34
CA GLU A 87 -22.28 -10.53 27.22
C GLU A 87 -21.85 -11.53 26.13
N GLU A 88 -21.91 -12.83 26.45
CA GLU A 88 -21.63 -13.88 25.46
C GLU A 88 -22.85 -14.11 24.58
N ASN A 89 -22.72 -13.86 23.27
CA ASN A 89 -23.78 -14.10 22.30
C ASN A 89 -23.24 -14.85 21.07
N ARG A 90 -23.69 -16.09 20.86
CA ARG A 90 -23.25 -16.95 19.76
C ARG A 90 -23.54 -16.38 18.36
N HIS A 91 -24.51 -15.49 18.26
CA HIS A 91 -24.94 -14.85 17.03
C HIS A 91 -24.48 -13.39 16.94
N ALA A 92 -23.57 -12.94 17.83
CA ALA A 92 -23.04 -11.59 17.85
C ALA A 92 -22.56 -11.14 16.46
N GLY A 93 -23.09 -10.01 16.01
CA GLY A 93 -22.74 -9.35 14.75
C GLY A 93 -22.14 -7.96 15.02
N LYS A 94 -21.83 -7.23 13.93
CA LYS A 94 -21.23 -5.90 14.00
C LYS A 94 -22.08 -4.89 14.79
N ASP A 95 -23.39 -5.10 14.85
CA ASP A 95 -24.36 -4.20 15.50
C ASP A 95 -24.59 -4.52 16.99
N GLN A 96 -23.95 -5.57 17.53
CA GLN A 96 -24.18 -6.03 18.91
C GLN A 96 -22.98 -5.69 19.80
N ARG A 97 -22.85 -4.41 20.14
CA ARG A 97 -21.80 -3.87 21.00
C ARG A 97 -21.94 -4.34 22.45
N GLY A 98 -20.82 -4.42 23.16
CA GLY A 98 -20.75 -5.00 24.51
C GLY A 98 -20.88 -6.53 24.51
N THR A 99 -20.71 -7.21 23.37
CA THR A 99 -20.87 -8.67 23.27
C THR A 99 -19.61 -9.36 22.75
N PHE A 100 -19.51 -10.65 23.00
CA PHE A 100 -18.47 -11.49 22.40
C PHE A 100 -19.01 -12.85 21.96
N LYS A 101 -18.30 -13.51 21.06
CA LYS A 101 -18.60 -14.89 20.65
C LYS A 101 -17.33 -15.72 20.52
N ILE A 102 -17.40 -16.95 21.01
CA ILE A 102 -16.35 -17.94 20.81
C ILE A 102 -16.66 -18.73 19.55
N ILE A 103 -15.71 -18.79 18.64
CA ILE A 103 -15.79 -19.55 17.39
C ILE A 103 -14.75 -20.66 17.44
N ALA A 104 -15.21 -21.89 17.27
CA ALA A 104 -14.34 -23.05 17.12
C ALA A 104 -14.42 -23.55 15.68
N ASP A 105 -13.37 -23.34 14.91
CA ASP A 105 -13.24 -23.89 13.57
C ASP A 105 -12.63 -25.30 13.66
N LYS A 106 -13.43 -26.29 13.28
CA LYS A 106 -13.05 -27.71 13.34
C LYS A 106 -12.13 -28.12 12.18
N ASP A 107 -12.15 -27.40 11.07
CA ASP A 107 -11.43 -27.76 9.85
C ASP A 107 -9.96 -27.34 9.94
N ILE A 108 -9.70 -26.18 10.54
CA ILE A 108 -8.34 -25.66 10.82
C ILE A 108 -7.92 -25.80 12.29
N ALA A 109 -8.74 -26.45 13.11
CA ALA A 109 -8.51 -26.70 14.54
C ALA A 109 -8.12 -25.44 15.33
N THR A 110 -8.72 -24.30 15.00
CA THR A 110 -8.43 -23.01 15.62
C THR A 110 -9.63 -22.54 16.43
N LYS A 111 -9.38 -22.08 17.66
CA LYS A 111 -10.38 -21.46 18.52
C LYS A 111 -10.06 -19.99 18.64
N VAL A 112 -11.06 -19.16 18.36
CA VAL A 112 -10.95 -17.71 18.45
C VAL A 112 -12.11 -17.14 19.25
N VAL A 113 -11.90 -15.99 19.87
CA VAL A 113 -12.98 -15.16 20.40
C VAL A 113 -13.06 -13.89 19.56
N LYS A 114 -14.27 -13.51 19.15
CA LYS A 114 -14.54 -12.21 18.55
C LYS A 114 -15.21 -11.33 19.59
N VAL A 115 -14.64 -10.15 19.82
CA VAL A 115 -15.09 -9.18 20.83
C VAL A 115 -15.62 -7.95 20.10
N TYR A 116 -16.85 -7.57 20.42
CA TYR A 116 -17.53 -6.37 19.92
C TYR A 116 -17.62 -5.39 21.09
N PRO A 117 -16.55 -4.65 21.42
CA PRO A 117 -16.54 -3.79 22.59
C PRO A 117 -17.49 -2.60 22.42
N VAL A 118 -17.88 -2.01 23.54
CA VAL A 118 -18.48 -0.67 23.54
C VAL A 118 -17.37 0.30 23.13
N MET A 119 -17.62 1.07 22.07
CA MET A 119 -16.69 2.04 21.53
C MET A 119 -17.22 3.44 21.86
N ASP A 120 -16.33 4.33 22.27
CA ASP A 120 -16.62 5.75 22.40
C ASP A 120 -15.71 6.49 21.40
N ILE A 121 -16.26 6.76 20.21
CA ILE A 121 -15.50 7.31 19.10
C ILE A 121 -15.91 8.77 18.91
N GLU A 122 -15.00 9.66 19.27
CA GLU A 122 -15.18 11.11 19.13
C GLU A 122 -14.52 11.58 17.83
N VAL A 123 -15.20 12.47 17.10
CA VAL A 123 -14.55 13.19 16.00
C VAL A 123 -13.79 14.35 16.62
N ALA A 124 -12.46 14.33 16.57
CA ALA A 124 -11.62 15.38 17.12
C ALA A 124 -11.88 16.69 16.38
N GLU A 125 -12.23 17.75 17.11
CA GLU A 125 -12.30 19.10 16.56
C GLU A 125 -10.86 19.56 16.24
N ALA A 126 -10.61 19.83 14.95
CA ALA A 126 -9.32 20.19 14.38
C ALA A 126 -8.63 21.33 15.16
N SER A 127 -7.82 21.01 16.17
CA SER A 127 -7.09 22.06 16.87
C SER A 127 -5.80 21.70 17.62
N ASP A 128 -5.33 20.45 17.75
CA ASP A 128 -4.11 20.22 18.56
C ASP A 128 -3.26 18.98 18.19
N VAL A 129 -2.96 18.76 16.90
CA VAL A 129 -1.85 17.90 16.46
C VAL A 129 -1.17 18.60 15.29
N ASP A 130 0.17 18.55 15.20
CA ASP A 130 0.99 19.20 14.18
C ASP A 130 0.58 18.74 12.77
N SER A 131 -0.42 19.43 12.20
CA SER A 131 -1.31 18.91 11.15
C SER A 131 -0.68 18.85 9.76
N GLY A 132 0.54 19.37 9.60
CA GLY A 132 1.22 19.42 8.31
C GLY A 132 1.69 18.05 7.82
N GLU A 133 2.15 17.18 8.73
CA GLU A 133 2.69 15.86 8.35
C GLU A 133 1.59 14.80 8.21
N GLU A 134 0.53 14.85 9.03
CA GLU A 134 -0.59 13.90 8.94
C GLU A 134 -1.43 14.12 7.68
N GLU A 135 -1.78 15.37 7.35
CA GLU A 135 -2.53 15.70 6.13
C GLU A 135 -1.74 15.33 4.86
N ALA A 136 -0.41 15.41 4.90
CA ALA A 136 0.44 15.01 3.78
C ALA A 136 0.42 13.50 3.54
N VAL A 137 0.44 12.70 4.62
CA VAL A 137 0.36 11.24 4.52
C VAL A 137 -0.99 10.79 3.98
N GLU A 138 -2.09 11.38 4.45
CA GLU A 138 -3.44 11.03 3.97
C GLU A 138 -3.64 11.35 2.48
N LYS A 139 -3.20 12.54 2.04
CA LYS A 139 -3.21 12.91 0.61
C LYS A 139 -2.43 11.92 -0.23
N GLU A 140 -1.33 11.41 0.30
CA GLU A 140 -0.50 10.43 -0.39
C GLU A 140 -1.16 9.05 -0.47
N VAL A 141 -1.84 8.61 0.61
CA VAL A 141 -2.67 7.39 0.58
C VAL A 141 -3.79 7.53 -0.46
N GLU A 142 -4.47 8.68 -0.51
CA GLU A 142 -5.53 8.96 -1.49
C GLU A 142 -4.97 8.96 -2.92
N ARG A 143 -3.81 9.57 -3.15
CA ARG A 143 -3.10 9.54 -4.44
C ARG A 143 -2.80 8.10 -4.87
N LEU A 144 -2.22 7.30 -3.98
CA LEU A 144 -1.91 5.89 -4.24
C LEU A 144 -3.17 5.06 -4.50
N GLN A 145 -4.26 5.33 -3.79
CA GLN A 145 -5.53 4.68 -4.00
C GLN A 145 -6.09 4.99 -5.39
N ASN A 146 -6.04 6.26 -5.81
CA ASN A 146 -6.46 6.69 -7.15
C ASN A 146 -5.60 6.06 -8.25
N ILE A 147 -4.28 5.97 -8.04
CA ILE A 147 -3.35 5.34 -8.99
C ILE A 147 -3.59 3.84 -9.08
N SER A 148 -3.86 3.16 -7.96
CA SER A 148 -4.16 1.72 -7.94
C SER A 148 -5.43 1.33 -8.70
N GLY A 149 -6.29 2.29 -9.02
CA GLY A 149 -7.49 2.09 -9.82
C GLY A 149 -7.28 2.28 -11.33
N LYS A 150 -6.09 2.69 -11.76
CA LYS A 150 -5.72 2.89 -13.17
C LYS A 150 -5.01 1.66 -13.72
N GLU A 151 -4.99 1.54 -15.05
CA GLU A 151 -4.14 0.55 -15.72
C GLU A 151 -2.70 1.05 -15.77
N LEU A 152 -1.80 0.30 -15.15
CA LEU A 152 -0.39 0.64 -14.97
C LEU A 152 0.49 -0.35 -15.71
N THR A 153 1.61 0.14 -16.24
CA THR A 153 2.67 -0.72 -16.78
C THR A 153 3.36 -1.49 -15.64
N LEU A 154 4.24 -2.43 -15.99
CA LEU A 154 5.03 -3.13 -14.98
C LEU A 154 5.96 -2.16 -14.23
N ARG A 155 6.54 -1.16 -14.91
CA ARG A 155 7.29 -0.06 -14.26
C ARG A 155 6.40 0.73 -13.30
N GLY A 156 5.21 1.16 -13.74
CA GLY A 156 4.27 1.93 -12.92
C GLY A 156 3.82 1.15 -11.68
N LEU A 157 3.53 -0.15 -11.84
CA LEU A 157 3.21 -1.05 -10.73
C LEU A 157 4.37 -1.19 -9.75
N SER A 158 5.58 -1.37 -10.26
CA SER A 158 6.79 -1.50 -9.43
C SER A 158 7.05 -0.24 -8.60
N ARG A 159 6.96 0.94 -9.22
CA ARG A 159 7.07 2.24 -8.54
C ARG A 159 6.01 2.40 -7.45
N CYS A 160 4.74 2.16 -7.79
CA CYS A 160 3.64 2.25 -6.85
C CYS A 160 3.84 1.31 -5.64
N LEU A 161 4.32 0.08 -5.87
CA LEU A 161 4.62 -0.87 -4.80
C LEU A 161 5.75 -0.40 -3.89
N VAL A 162 6.81 0.18 -4.45
CA VAL A 162 7.92 0.77 -3.68
C VAL A 162 7.43 1.98 -2.88
N GLU A 163 6.63 2.87 -3.48
CA GLU A 163 6.06 4.04 -2.80
C GLU A 163 5.18 3.63 -1.62
N ILE A 164 4.30 2.63 -1.79
CA ILE A 164 3.47 2.08 -0.71
C ILE A 164 4.35 1.55 0.43
N ARG A 165 5.47 0.87 0.11
CA ARG A 165 6.40 0.34 1.13
C ARG A 165 7.12 1.45 1.88
N CYS A 166 7.62 2.45 1.17
CA CYS A 166 8.27 3.61 1.77
C CYS A 166 7.30 4.33 2.72
N LEU A 167 6.07 4.58 2.26
CA LEU A 167 5.05 5.24 3.07
C LEU A 167 4.71 4.40 4.31
N ALA A 168 4.45 3.10 4.15
CA ALA A 168 4.15 2.20 5.27
C ALA A 168 5.29 2.10 6.29
N GLY A 169 6.55 2.20 5.85
CA GLY A 169 7.72 2.22 6.73
C GLY A 169 7.82 3.49 7.56
N ASN A 170 7.37 4.63 7.01
CA ASN A 170 7.45 5.94 7.63
C ASN A 170 6.24 6.32 8.49
N LEU A 171 5.17 5.51 8.47
CA LEU A 171 4.00 5.74 9.33
C LEU A 171 4.35 5.63 10.81
N SER A 172 3.83 6.56 11.62
CA SER A 172 3.80 6.47 13.08
C SER A 172 2.95 5.28 13.56
N GLU A 173 3.04 4.90 14.84
CA GLU A 173 2.23 3.80 15.38
C GLU A 173 0.72 4.07 15.25
N ASP A 174 0.30 5.30 15.54
CA ASP A 174 -1.09 5.73 15.39
C ASP A 174 -1.52 5.68 13.92
N GLN A 175 -0.73 6.25 13.01
CA GLN A 175 -1.02 6.21 11.57
C GLN A 175 -1.09 4.78 11.02
N ARG A 176 -0.28 3.84 11.53
CA ARG A 176 -0.37 2.43 11.12
C ARG A 176 -1.70 1.81 11.53
N LEU A 177 -2.27 2.20 12.67
CA LEU A 177 -3.57 1.73 13.13
C LEU A 177 -4.68 2.19 12.17
N TYR A 178 -4.62 3.44 11.70
CA TYR A 178 -5.66 4.04 10.85
C TYR A 178 -5.47 3.76 9.36
N LEU A 179 -4.27 3.95 8.83
CA LEU A 179 -3.94 3.91 7.39
C LEU A 179 -3.28 2.60 6.96
N GLY A 180 -2.80 1.79 7.90
CA GLY A 180 -2.12 0.53 7.59
C GLY A 180 -3.01 -0.48 6.87
N HIS A 181 -4.31 -0.49 7.18
CA HIS A 181 -5.29 -1.30 6.46
C HIS A 181 -5.39 -0.86 4.99
N ASP A 182 -5.56 0.44 4.75
CA ASP A 182 -5.77 0.99 3.41
C ASP A 182 -4.53 0.79 2.54
N LEU A 183 -3.33 1.09 3.06
CA LEU A 183 -2.08 0.74 2.39
C LEU A 183 -1.94 -0.75 2.13
N GLY A 184 -2.39 -1.60 3.06
CA GLY A 184 -2.42 -3.05 2.88
C GLY A 184 -3.33 -3.50 1.74
N VAL A 185 -4.50 -2.86 1.57
CA VAL A 185 -5.43 -3.14 0.47
C VAL A 185 -4.85 -2.66 -0.86
N ILE A 186 -4.31 -1.44 -0.90
CA ILE A 186 -3.68 -0.87 -2.10
C ILE A 186 -2.50 -1.77 -2.52
N PHE A 187 -1.64 -2.16 -1.57
CA PHE A 187 -0.51 -3.06 -1.84
C PHE A 187 -0.97 -4.37 -2.46
N LYS A 188 -1.99 -5.04 -1.89
CA LYS A 188 -2.48 -6.33 -2.42
C LYS A 188 -3.01 -6.19 -3.84
N ARG A 189 -3.75 -5.10 -4.12
CA ARG A 189 -4.27 -4.82 -5.45
C ARG A 189 -3.13 -4.64 -6.46
N CYS A 190 -2.19 -3.75 -6.16
CA CYS A 190 -1.03 -3.48 -7.04
C CYS A 190 -0.15 -4.72 -7.19
N PHE A 191 0.08 -5.49 -6.13
CA PHE A 191 0.91 -6.69 -6.18
C PHE A 191 0.26 -7.81 -6.97
N GLN A 192 -1.06 -7.97 -6.87
CA GLN A 192 -1.80 -8.93 -7.69
C GLN A 192 -1.75 -8.53 -9.17
N ALA A 193 -1.91 -7.24 -9.49
CA ALA A 193 -1.77 -6.74 -10.85
C ALA A 193 -0.35 -6.97 -11.39
N PHE A 194 0.69 -6.61 -10.61
CA PHE A 194 2.09 -6.88 -10.93
C PHE A 194 2.33 -8.36 -11.24
N ARG A 195 1.82 -9.24 -10.38
CA ARG A 195 1.93 -10.69 -10.56
C ARG A 195 1.25 -11.15 -11.84
N ASN A 196 0.02 -10.72 -12.08
CA ASN A 196 -0.73 -11.09 -13.28
C ASN A 196 0.01 -10.68 -14.55
N GLU A 197 0.64 -9.50 -14.53
CA GLU A 197 1.41 -8.96 -15.65
C GLU A 197 2.66 -9.82 -15.94
N VAL A 198 3.47 -10.10 -14.92
CA VAL A 198 4.64 -10.99 -15.03
C VAL A 198 4.23 -12.42 -15.42
N GLU A 199 3.08 -12.86 -14.94
CA GLU A 199 2.55 -14.20 -15.21
C GLU A 199 1.81 -14.32 -16.55
N SER A 200 1.58 -13.21 -17.25
CA SER A 200 0.91 -13.18 -18.55
C SER A 200 1.78 -13.82 -19.65
N ALA A 201 1.14 -14.54 -20.57
CA ALA A 201 1.80 -15.14 -21.73
C ALA A 201 2.01 -14.14 -22.87
N GLU A 202 1.26 -13.04 -22.88
CA GLU A 202 1.30 -12.00 -23.92
C GLU A 202 2.10 -10.77 -23.48
N PHE A 203 2.79 -10.86 -22.34
CA PHE A 203 3.43 -9.73 -21.70
C PHE A 203 4.53 -9.12 -22.57
N ARG A 204 4.46 -7.80 -22.74
CA ARG A 204 5.45 -6.97 -23.42
C ARG A 204 6.17 -6.12 -22.38
N CYS A 205 7.36 -6.57 -21.99
CA CYS A 205 8.23 -5.87 -21.06
C CYS A 205 9.19 -4.96 -21.82
N SER A 206 9.26 -3.67 -21.52
CA SER A 206 10.42 -2.87 -21.93
C SER A 206 11.65 -3.18 -21.04
N GLU A 207 12.82 -2.68 -21.40
CA GLU A 207 14.01 -2.76 -20.53
C GLU A 207 13.79 -1.97 -19.24
N GLU A 208 13.10 -0.83 -19.33
CA GLU A 208 12.73 0.03 -18.20
C GLU A 208 11.76 -0.68 -17.24
N ASP A 209 10.77 -1.41 -17.79
CA ASP A 209 9.86 -2.26 -17.01
C ASP A 209 10.63 -3.36 -16.26
N LYS A 210 11.55 -4.03 -16.97
CA LYS A 210 12.35 -5.13 -16.41
C LYS A 210 13.22 -4.65 -15.27
N ALA A 211 13.90 -3.51 -15.46
CA ALA A 211 14.76 -2.91 -14.45
C ALA A 211 13.97 -2.52 -13.18
N ALA A 212 12.85 -1.81 -13.34
CA ALA A 212 12.02 -1.39 -12.21
C ALA A 212 11.42 -2.58 -11.45
N ALA A 213 10.98 -3.62 -12.17
CA ALA A 213 10.44 -4.81 -11.56
C ALA A 213 11.49 -5.61 -10.78
N MET A 214 12.69 -5.75 -11.33
CA MET A 214 13.80 -6.40 -10.63
C MET A 214 14.24 -5.62 -9.39
N GLU A 215 14.25 -4.28 -9.46
CA GLU A 215 14.52 -3.42 -8.30
C GLU A 215 13.53 -3.68 -7.17
N PHE A 216 12.22 -3.64 -7.47
CA PHE A 216 11.17 -3.95 -6.49
C PHE A 216 11.32 -5.36 -5.90
N LEU A 217 11.52 -6.38 -6.75
CA LEU A 217 11.65 -7.76 -6.28
C LEU A 217 12.90 -7.97 -5.42
N ASN A 218 14.01 -7.30 -5.74
CA ASN A 218 15.22 -7.33 -4.92
C ASN A 218 14.99 -6.67 -3.55
N LEU A 219 14.22 -5.58 -3.49
CA LEU A 219 13.84 -4.96 -2.22
C LEU A 219 12.99 -5.92 -1.37
N GLU A 220 11.99 -6.59 -1.96
CA GLU A 220 11.16 -7.56 -1.22
C GLU A 220 11.92 -8.82 -0.80
N ALA A 221 12.91 -9.27 -1.58
CA ALA A 221 13.76 -10.42 -1.25
C ALA A 221 14.64 -10.17 -0.01
N ASN A 222 14.98 -8.91 0.28
CA ASN A 222 15.83 -8.52 1.41
C ASN A 222 15.04 -8.27 2.72
N ARG A 223 13.73 -8.51 2.74
CA ARG A 223 12.90 -8.27 3.94
C ARG A 223 12.96 -9.45 4.90
N GLU A 224 12.80 -9.17 6.20
CA GLU A 224 12.73 -10.19 7.25
C GLU A 224 11.66 -11.26 6.99
N LYS A 225 10.52 -10.83 6.43
CA LYS A 225 9.43 -11.70 5.98
C LYS A 225 9.27 -11.55 4.48
N VAL A 226 10.02 -12.35 3.72
CA VAL A 226 9.94 -12.40 2.26
C VAL A 226 8.54 -12.90 1.84
N LEU A 227 7.92 -12.19 0.90
CA LEU A 227 6.64 -12.62 0.36
C LEU A 227 6.77 -13.96 -0.39
N PRO A 228 5.75 -14.83 -0.32
CA PRO A 228 5.74 -16.02 -1.15
C PRO A 228 5.78 -15.63 -2.63
N HIS A 229 6.46 -16.43 -3.45
CA HIS A 229 6.59 -16.26 -4.90
C HIS A 229 7.63 -15.25 -5.40
N ILE A 230 8.28 -14.44 -4.55
CA ILE A 230 9.26 -13.43 -4.99
C ILE A 230 10.38 -14.03 -5.85
N THR A 231 11.02 -15.11 -5.39
CA THR A 231 12.09 -15.78 -6.16
C THR A 231 11.60 -16.32 -7.51
N GLY A 232 10.38 -16.88 -7.54
CA GLY A 232 9.79 -17.37 -8.79
C GLY A 232 9.46 -16.26 -9.78
N LEU A 233 9.07 -15.08 -9.29
CA LEU A 233 8.85 -13.89 -10.11
C LEU A 233 10.19 -13.36 -10.65
N GLN A 234 11.25 -13.31 -9.84
CA GLN A 234 12.59 -12.89 -10.29
C GLN A 234 13.10 -13.76 -11.44
N GLU A 235 13.09 -15.09 -11.26
CA GLU A 235 13.53 -16.03 -12.30
C GLU A 235 12.73 -15.89 -13.59
N ARG A 236 11.45 -15.52 -13.50
CA ARG A 236 10.58 -15.35 -14.64
C ARG A 236 10.88 -14.05 -15.39
N ILE A 237 11.05 -12.94 -14.66
CA ILE A 237 11.42 -11.65 -15.25
C ILE A 237 12.78 -11.72 -15.93
N GLU A 238 13.76 -12.41 -15.33
CA GLU A 238 15.07 -12.61 -15.94
C GLU A 238 14.98 -13.29 -17.32
N LYS A 239 14.08 -14.27 -17.46
CA LYS A 239 13.85 -15.05 -18.69
C LYS A 239 13.00 -14.32 -19.74
N ILE A 240 12.31 -13.23 -19.37
CA ILE A 240 11.54 -12.43 -20.32
C ILE A 240 12.52 -11.60 -21.16
N GLU A 241 12.45 -11.75 -22.48
CA GLU A 241 13.15 -10.86 -23.42
C GLU A 241 12.42 -9.53 -23.50
N ALA A 242 13.17 -8.43 -23.50
CA ALA A 242 12.59 -7.11 -23.63
C ALA A 242 11.98 -6.95 -25.03
N SER A 243 10.70 -6.58 -25.05
CA SER A 243 9.96 -6.25 -26.24
C SER A 243 10.22 -4.81 -26.68
N GLU A 244 9.97 -4.52 -27.96
CA GLU A 244 10.04 -3.13 -28.44
C GLU A 244 9.05 -2.23 -27.68
N PRO A 245 9.43 -0.96 -27.42
CA PRO A 245 8.53 0.02 -26.83
C PRO A 245 7.23 0.16 -27.63
N ARG A 246 6.15 0.48 -26.92
CA ARG A 246 4.84 0.76 -27.54
C ARG A 246 4.96 1.85 -28.62
N PRO A 247 4.14 1.80 -29.68
CA PRO A 247 4.24 2.75 -30.80
C PRO A 247 4.18 4.22 -30.39
N GLU A 248 3.35 4.56 -29.41
CA GLU A 248 3.23 5.92 -28.86
C GLU A 248 4.49 6.36 -28.14
N LEU A 249 5.03 5.52 -27.25
CA LEU A 249 6.29 5.77 -26.55
C LEU A 249 7.44 5.95 -27.56
N LYS A 250 7.53 5.08 -28.57
CA LYS A 250 8.52 5.19 -29.65
C LYS A 250 8.41 6.50 -30.42
N LYS A 251 7.19 6.99 -30.66
CA LYS A 251 6.93 8.27 -31.32
C LYS A 251 7.42 9.44 -30.46
N GLU A 252 7.08 9.46 -29.17
CA GLU A 252 7.48 10.54 -28.28
C GLU A 252 9.00 10.56 -28.03
N MET A 253 9.64 9.40 -27.86
CA MET A 253 11.10 9.31 -27.75
C MET A 253 11.81 9.87 -29.00
N LYS A 254 11.24 9.64 -30.18
CA LYS A 254 11.75 10.23 -31.43
C LYS A 254 11.57 11.75 -31.44
N THR A 255 10.41 12.25 -31.01
CA THR A 255 10.16 13.70 -30.87
C THR A 255 11.19 14.33 -29.93
N LEU A 256 11.44 13.71 -28.78
CA LEU A 256 12.44 14.17 -27.81
C LEU A 256 13.83 14.27 -28.42
N GLY A 257 14.25 13.24 -29.16
CA GLY A 257 15.55 13.24 -29.84
C GLY A 257 15.70 14.39 -30.84
N VAL A 258 14.65 14.70 -31.60
CA VAL A 258 14.64 15.84 -32.54
C VAL A 258 14.72 17.17 -31.79
N LYS A 259 13.95 17.35 -30.71
CA LYS A 259 13.95 18.59 -29.91
C LYS A 259 15.28 18.81 -29.19
N LYS A 260 15.89 17.76 -28.62
CA LYS A 260 17.24 17.82 -28.01
C LYS A 260 18.31 18.19 -29.04
N ALA A 261 18.23 17.65 -30.26
CA ALA A 261 19.13 18.04 -31.34
C ALA A 261 18.94 19.52 -31.73
N GLN A 262 17.69 19.98 -31.85
CA GLN A 262 17.37 21.38 -32.11
C GLN A 262 17.90 22.32 -31.01
N LEU A 263 17.75 21.95 -29.74
CA LEU A 263 18.29 22.73 -28.62
C LEU A 263 19.81 22.84 -28.70
N LYS A 264 20.49 21.71 -28.95
CA LYS A 264 21.95 21.68 -29.10
C LYS A 264 22.46 22.57 -30.23
N GLU A 265 21.74 22.64 -31.35
CA GLU A 265 22.06 23.56 -32.44
C GLU A 265 21.92 25.02 -32.01
N LEU A 266 20.86 25.37 -31.29
CA LEU A 266 20.66 26.72 -30.78
C LEU A 266 21.72 27.10 -29.73
N GLU A 267 22.05 26.19 -28.82
CA GLU A 267 23.11 26.37 -27.83
C GLU A 267 24.47 26.55 -28.48
N ASN A 268 24.79 25.81 -29.54
CA ASN A 268 26.03 25.99 -30.29
C ASN A 268 26.13 27.39 -30.92
N VAL A 269 25.03 27.95 -31.46
CA VAL A 269 25.03 29.31 -32.00
C VAL A 269 25.25 30.33 -30.88
N TRP A 270 24.60 30.12 -29.73
CA TRP A 270 24.75 30.98 -28.56
C TRP A 270 26.19 30.95 -28.01
N ASP A 271 26.77 29.77 -27.84
CA ASP A 271 28.14 29.56 -27.39
C ASP A 271 29.16 30.20 -28.34
N ARG A 272 28.97 30.03 -29.65
CA ARG A 272 29.80 30.72 -30.65
C ARG A 272 29.68 32.23 -30.55
N SER A 273 28.51 32.77 -30.24
CA SER A 273 28.32 34.21 -30.03
C SER A 273 29.05 34.71 -28.79
N ALA A 274 28.96 33.99 -27.68
CA ALA A 274 29.64 34.32 -26.42
C ALA A 274 31.17 34.36 -26.60
N HIS A 275 31.71 33.49 -27.45
CA HIS A 275 33.14 33.45 -27.80
C HIS A 275 33.52 34.35 -28.99
N GLY A 276 32.62 35.22 -29.47
CA GLY A 276 32.87 36.14 -30.58
C GLY A 276 33.01 35.50 -31.97
N ARG A 277 32.73 34.20 -32.10
CA ARG A 277 32.80 33.40 -33.34
C ARG A 277 31.50 33.41 -34.16
N TYR A 278 30.50 34.13 -33.67
CA TYR A 278 29.23 34.41 -34.33
C TYR A 278 28.77 35.81 -33.90
N LYS A 279 28.12 36.54 -34.81
CA LYS A 279 27.50 37.84 -34.51
C LYS A 279 26.05 37.81 -34.96
N PHE A 280 25.14 38.04 -34.03
CA PHE A 280 23.75 38.31 -34.37
C PHE A 280 23.64 39.60 -35.18
N SER A 281 22.71 39.63 -36.15
CA SER A 281 22.50 40.80 -37.02
C SER A 281 21.90 42.00 -36.27
N SER A 282 21.24 41.76 -35.15
CA SER A 282 20.67 42.77 -34.26
C SER A 282 20.46 42.22 -32.85
N VAL A 283 20.21 43.11 -31.89
CA VAL A 283 19.79 42.75 -30.52
C VAL A 283 18.45 41.99 -30.55
N ASP A 284 17.55 42.36 -31.46
CA ASP A 284 16.27 41.65 -31.66
C ASP A 284 16.48 40.21 -32.14
N ALA A 285 17.44 39.98 -33.05
CA ALA A 285 17.77 38.63 -33.53
C ALA A 285 18.34 37.77 -32.40
N MET A 286 19.19 38.32 -31.54
CA MET A 286 19.70 37.65 -30.34
C MET A 286 18.57 37.31 -29.35
N THR A 287 17.66 38.26 -29.13
CA THR A 287 16.52 38.09 -28.21
C THR A 287 15.55 37.03 -28.73
N LYS A 288 15.28 37.03 -30.04
CA LYS A 288 14.46 36.00 -30.69
C LYS A 288 15.10 34.60 -30.60
N HIS A 289 16.43 34.52 -30.72
CA HIS A 289 17.17 33.27 -30.54
C HIS A 289 17.07 32.74 -29.12
N SER A 290 17.27 33.59 -28.11
CA SER A 290 17.11 33.23 -26.70
C SER A 290 15.70 32.73 -26.40
N ARG A 291 14.66 33.46 -26.84
CA ARG A 291 13.27 33.01 -26.66
C ARG A 291 13.00 31.66 -27.30
N LYS A 292 13.53 31.43 -28.50
CA LYS A 292 13.42 30.13 -29.17
C LYS A 292 14.12 29.01 -28.40
N MET A 293 15.24 29.28 -27.74
CA MET A 293 15.88 28.29 -26.86
C MET A 293 14.99 27.94 -25.68
N ASP A 294 14.40 28.94 -25.04
CA ASP A 294 13.50 28.73 -23.90
C ASP A 294 12.23 27.98 -24.31
N GLU A 295 11.64 28.31 -25.46
CA GLU A 295 10.52 27.58 -26.06
C GLU A 295 10.87 26.11 -26.29
N VAL A 296 12.04 25.81 -26.89
CA VAL A 296 12.44 24.41 -27.14
C VAL A 296 12.72 23.66 -25.85
N LYS A 297 13.27 24.31 -24.82
CA LYS A 297 13.45 23.69 -23.49
C LYS A 297 12.11 23.31 -22.87
N GLU A 298 11.13 24.21 -22.96
CA GLU A 298 9.78 23.95 -22.47
C GLU A 298 9.11 22.79 -23.22
N GLU A 299 9.24 22.76 -24.56
CA GLU A 299 8.77 21.63 -25.37
C GLU A 299 9.48 20.31 -25.00
N ILE A 300 10.78 20.34 -24.68
CA ILE A 300 11.52 19.16 -24.22
C ILE A 300 10.92 18.65 -22.90
N ASN A 301 10.71 19.52 -21.92
CA ASN A 301 10.13 19.16 -20.64
C ASN A 301 8.75 18.50 -20.81
N GLN A 302 7.88 19.10 -21.64
CA GLN A 302 6.55 18.55 -21.92
C GLN A 302 6.59 17.16 -22.57
N VAL A 303 7.55 16.92 -23.46
CA VAL A 303 7.72 15.60 -24.08
C VAL A 303 8.30 14.60 -23.07
N GLU A 304 9.21 15.01 -22.19
CA GLU A 304 9.76 14.17 -21.12
C GLU A 304 8.67 13.76 -20.12
N ASP A 305 7.82 14.70 -19.70
CA ASP A 305 6.67 14.42 -18.82
C ASP A 305 5.71 13.42 -19.46
N LYS A 306 5.46 13.56 -20.77
CA LYS A 306 4.60 12.64 -21.52
C LYS A 306 5.23 11.26 -21.66
N ILE A 307 6.54 11.17 -21.87
CA ILE A 307 7.28 9.90 -21.89
C ILE A 307 7.21 9.21 -20.54
N GLU A 308 7.44 9.93 -19.44
CA GLU A 308 7.30 9.39 -18.07
C GLU A 308 5.88 8.87 -17.84
N HIS A 309 4.86 9.61 -18.26
CA HIS A 309 3.48 9.14 -18.18
C HIS A 309 3.24 7.84 -18.97
N LEU A 310 3.68 7.79 -20.23
CA LEU A 310 3.57 6.59 -21.07
C LEU A 310 4.46 5.44 -20.62
N LEU A 311 5.43 5.67 -19.75
CA LEU A 311 6.22 4.60 -19.15
C LEU A 311 5.51 4.00 -17.92
N ASP A 312 4.64 4.75 -17.24
CA ASP A 312 3.96 4.29 -16.01
C ASP A 312 2.51 3.84 -16.24
N TYR A 313 1.83 4.33 -17.29
CA TYR A 313 0.41 4.08 -17.54
C TYR A 313 0.14 3.32 -18.85
N ILE A 314 -0.90 2.49 -18.83
CA ILE A 314 -1.46 1.86 -20.03
C ILE A 314 -2.63 2.75 -20.50
N GLU A 315 -2.51 3.30 -21.72
CA GLU A 315 -3.58 4.08 -22.39
C GLU A 315 -4.42 3.19 -23.30
#